data_AF-A0ABD0QNU0-F1
#
_entry.id   AF-A0ABD0QNU0-F1
#
_cell.length_a   1.000
_cell.length_b   1.000
_cell.length_c   1.000
_cell.angle_alpha   90.00
_cell.angle_beta   90.00
_cell.angle_gamma   90.00
#
_symmetry.space_group_name_H-M   'P 1'
#
loop_
_entity.id
_entity.type
_entity.pdbx_description
1 polymer ?
#
loop_
_entity_poly.entity_id
_entity_poly.type
_entity_poly.pdbx_seq_one_letter_code
_entity_poly.pdbx_strand_id
1 'polypeptide(L)' 'DYDSLNEQDCARNLQLAFDVAEKEFGIKPFITGKELVAGQEPDKTSMGNYLSKFYELFRGTPLPPSGRS' A
#
# COMPACT_ATOMS: atom_id res chain seq x y z
N ASP A 1 16.74 4.67 -3.62
CA ASP A 1 17.51 3.58 -3.01
C ASP A 1 16.64 2.44 -2.54
N TYR A 2 16.64 1.35 -3.30
CA TYR A 2 16.20 0.06 -2.79
C TYR A 2 17.26 -0.52 -1.82
N ASP A 3 18.54 -0.22 -2.05
CA ASP A 3 19.69 -0.59 -1.20
C ASP A 3 19.65 -0.06 0.25
N SER A 4 18.83 0.94 0.54
CA SER A 4 18.65 1.47 1.91
C SER A 4 17.56 0.73 2.71
N LEU A 5 16.86 -0.22 2.09
CA LEU A 5 15.86 -1.04 2.77
C LEU A 5 16.55 -2.08 3.63
N ASN A 6 16.27 -2.05 4.93
CA ASN A 6 16.77 -3.05 5.85
C ASN A 6 15.68 -4.10 6.08
N GLU A 7 15.89 -5.36 5.70
CA GLU A 7 14.91 -6.45 5.89
C GLU A 7 14.49 -6.62 7.36
N GLN A 8 15.33 -6.17 8.30
CA GLN A 8 15.02 -6.21 9.74
C GLN A 8 14.03 -5.10 10.17
N ASP A 9 13.86 -4.07 9.35
CA ASP A 9 13.06 -2.88 9.63
C ASP A 9 11.80 -2.85 8.76
N CYS A 10 11.06 -3.97 8.78
CA CYS A 10 9.83 -4.16 8.01
C CYS A 10 8.85 -3.00 8.16
N ALA A 11 8.75 -2.40 9.36
CA ALA A 11 7.80 -1.33 9.64
C ALA A 11 8.16 -0.05 8.89
N ARG A 12 9.45 0.31 8.90
CA ARG A 12 9.98 1.48 8.21
C ARG A 12 9.91 1.31 6.70
N ASN A 13 10.25 0.12 6.19
CA ASN A 13 10.18 -0.20 4.76
C ASN A 13 8.75 -0.17 4.24
N LEU A 14 7.79 -0.76 4.97
CA LEU A 14 6.37 -0.69 4.63
C LEU A 14 5.86 0.74 4.64
N GLN A 15 6.24 1.53 5.65
CA GLN A 15 5.82 2.92 5.73
C GLN A 15 6.37 3.75 4.56
N LEU A 16 7.64 3.55 4.18
CA LEU A 16 8.22 4.15 2.98
C LEU A 16 7.45 3.74 1.71
N ALA A 17 7.11 2.46 1.55
CA ALA A 17 6.34 1.98 0.41
C ALA A 17 4.96 2.63 0.33
N PHE A 18 4.29 2.82 1.47
CA PHE A 18 3.01 3.49 1.56
C PHE A 18 3.10 5.00 1.24
N ASP A 19 4.09 5.70 1.79
CA ASP A 19 4.34 7.12 1.50
C ASP A 19 4.63 7.33 0.01
N VAL A 20 5.46 6.47 -0.59
CA VAL A 20 5.76 6.52 -2.03
C VAL A 20 4.50 6.23 -2.85
N ALA A 21 3.70 5.25 -2.46
CA ALA A 21 2.47 4.92 -3.19
C ALA A 21 1.43 6.03 -3.15
N GLU A 22 1.28 6.71 -2.00
CA GLU A 22 0.39 7.86 -1.89
C GLU A 22 0.92 9.04 -2.70
N LYS A 23 2.23 9.31 -2.65
CA LYS A 23 2.84 10.44 -3.33
C LYS A 23 2.88 10.28 -4.86
N GLU A 24 3.28 9.11 -5.35
CA GLU A 24 3.50 8.86 -6.77
C GLU A 24 2.22 8.43 -7.49
N PHE A 25 1.36 7.67 -6.80
CA PHE A 25 0.18 7.05 -7.41
C PHE A 25 -1.14 7.54 -6.81
N GLY A 26 -1.13 8.37 -5.76
CA GLY A 26 -2.33 8.78 -5.04
C GLY A 26 -3.01 7.63 -4.28
N ILE A 27 -2.34 6.49 -4.13
CA ILE A 27 -2.91 5.30 -3.48
C ILE A 27 -2.71 5.42 -1.98
N LYS A 28 -3.74 5.90 -1.29
CA LYS A 28 -3.73 6.02 0.17
C LYS A 28 -3.65 4.64 0.85
N PRO A 29 -2.72 4.43 1.79
CA PRO A 29 -2.66 3.21 2.58
C PRO A 29 -3.91 3.05 3.46
N PHE A 30 -4.44 1.83 3.54
CA PHE A 30 -5.54 1.48 4.45
C PHE A 30 -5.05 1.00 5.83
N ILE A 31 -3.77 0.68 5.92
CA ILE A 31 -3.08 0.18 7.11
C ILE A 31 -1.68 0.81 7.14
N THR A 32 -1.17 1.13 8.33
CA THR A 32 0.20 1.67 8.44
C THR A 32 1.22 0.54 8.56
N GLY A 33 2.47 0.80 8.17
CA GLY A 33 3.55 -0.20 8.28
C GLY A 33 3.76 -0.69 9.71
N LYS A 34 3.43 0.13 10.71
CA LYS A 34 3.47 -0.24 12.13
C LYS A 34 2.40 -1.27 12.50
N GLU A 35 1.16 -1.07 12.05
CA GLU A 35 0.04 -1.99 12.35
C GLU A 35 0.27 -3.37 11.72
N LEU A 36 0.77 -3.39 10.48
CA LEU A 36 1.08 -4.63 9.75
C LEU A 36 2.22 -5.44 10.41
N VAL A 37 3.24 -4.75 10.92
CA VAL A 37 4.37 -5.40 11.61
C VAL A 37 4.07 -5.73 13.07
N ALA A 38 3.12 -5.03 13.69
CA ALA A 38 2.60 -5.36 15.02
C ALA A 38 1.78 -6.66 15.06
N GLY A 39 1.66 -7.38 13.93
CA GLY A 39 0.92 -8.63 13.83
C GLY A 39 -0.60 -8.42 13.74
N GLN A 40 -1.04 -7.19 13.48
CA GLN A 40 -2.44 -6.93 13.16
C GLN A 40 -2.67 -7.43 11.73
N GLU A 41 -3.32 -8.58 11.60
CA GLU A 41 -3.65 -9.13 10.29
C GLU A 41 -4.53 -8.11 9.55
N PRO A 42 -4.07 -7.54 8.42
CA PRO A 42 -4.92 -6.67 7.65
C PRO A 42 -6.14 -7.45 7.18
N ASP A 43 -7.31 -6.81 7.22
CA ASP A 43 -8.51 -7.33 6.57
C ASP A 43 -8.16 -7.78 5.15
N LYS A 44 -8.33 -9.08 4.87
CA LYS A 44 -8.01 -9.68 3.56
C LYS A 44 -8.74 -8.96 2.42
N THR A 45 -9.96 -8.49 2.70
CA THR A 45 -10.76 -7.67 1.79
C THR A 45 -10.10 -6.32 1.50
N SER A 46 -9.61 -5.63 2.53
CA SER A 46 -8.92 -4.35 2.39
C SER A 46 -7.58 -4.50 1.67
N MET A 47 -6.84 -5.57 1.95
CA MET A 47 -5.60 -5.91 1.24
C MET A 47 -5.86 -6.21 -0.24
N GLY A 48 -6.92 -6.96 -0.56
CA GLY A 48 -7.33 -7.24 -1.94
C GLY A 48 -7.72 -5.97 -2.71
N ASN A 49 -8.46 -5.05 -2.08
CA ASN A 49 -8.80 -3.75 -2.67
C ASN A 49 -7.55 -2.88 -2.90
N TYR A 50 -6.61 -2.89 -1.96
CA TYR A 50 -5.36 -2.15 -2.09
C TYR A 50 -4.52 -2.66 -3.25
N LEU A 51 -4.29 -3.97 -3.35
CA LEU A 51 -3.53 -4.58 -4.44
C LEU A 51 -4.22 -4.40 -5.79
N SER A 52 -5.56 -4.41 -5.83
CA SER A 52 -6.32 -4.13 -7.05
C SER A 52 -6.02 -2.74 -7.61
N LYS A 53 -5.86 -1.71 -6.76
CA LYS A 53 -5.49 -0.37 -7.22
C LYS A 53 -4.12 -0.34 -7.90
N PHE A 54 -3.13 -1.06 -7.38
CA PHE A 54 -1.83 -1.20 -8.05
C PHE A 54 -1.96 -1.95 -9.37
N TYR A 55 -2.73 -3.05 -9.37
CA TYR A 55 -2.96 -3.81 -10.59
C TYR A 55 -3.61 -2.96 -11.68
N GLU A 56 -4.63 -2.16 -11.34
CA GLU A 56 -5.30 -1.22 -12.24
C GLU A 56 -4.37 -0.12 -12.77
N LEU A 57 -3.55 0.44 -11.88
CA LEU A 57 -2.56 1.44 -12.22
C LEU A 57 -1.51 0.90 -13.20
N PHE A 58 -0.95 -0.28 -12.94
CA PHE A 58 0.08 -0.87 -13.81
C PHE A 58 -0.47 -1.46 -15.12
N ARG A 59 -1.73 -1.92 -15.13
CA ARG A 59 -2.37 -2.44 -16.36
C ARG A 59 -2.92 -1.34 -17.28
N GLY A 60 -2.76 -0.06 -16.92
CA GLY A 60 -3.19 1.08 -17.72
C GLY A 60 -4.71 1.25 -17.82
N THR A 61 -5.47 0.69 -16.88
CA THR A 61 -6.93 0.89 -16.81
C THR A 61 -7.19 2.06 -15.86
N PRO A 62 -8.00 3.07 -16.24
CA PRO A 62 -8.29 4.18 -15.33
C PRO A 62 -8.93 3.62 -14.05
N LEU A 63 -8.33 3.96 -12.90
CA LEU A 63 -8.86 3.60 -11.59
C LEU A 63 -10.35 4.00 -11.55
N PRO A 64 -11.27 3.07 -11.24
CA PRO A 64 -12.65 3.44 -11.05
C PRO A 64 -12.69 4.53 -9.98
N PRO A 65 -13.48 5.62 -10.18
CA PRO A 65 -13.66 6.59 -9.11
C PRO A 65 -14.11 5.79 -7.89
N SER A 66 -13.39 5.92 -6.78
CA SER A 66 -13.75 5.28 -5.52
C SER A 66 -15.07 5.92 -5.06
N GLY A 67 -16.15 5.42 -5.65
CA GLY A 67 -17.52 5.89 -5.52
C GLY A 67 -18.06 5.39 -4.21
N ARG A 68 -17.96 6.27 -3.23
CA ARG A 68 -18.82 6.32 -2.05
C ARG A 68 -20.28 6.32 -2.51
N SER A 69 -20.99 5.23 -2.22
CA SER A 69 -22.45 5.19 -2.10
C SER A 69 -22.79 4.42 -0.83
#